data_AF-A0A1V6H5Y7-F1
#
_entry.id   AF-A0A1V6H5Y7-F1
#
_cell.length_a   1.000
_cell.length_b   1.000
_cell.length_c   1.000
_cell.angle_alpha   90.00
_cell.angle_beta   90.00
_cell.angle_gamma   90.00
#
_symmetry.space_group_name_H-M   'P 1'
#
loop_
_entity.id
_entity.type
_entity.pdbx_description
1 polymer ?
#
loop_
_entity_poly.entity_id
_entity_poly.type
_entity_poly.pdbx_seq_one_letter_code
_entity_poly.pdbx_strand_id
1 'polypeptide(L)'
;MTSANAVQVARSYAPDQPIIFVPDRHLGSYTAEQLGRTFILWPGFCPTHARLTQTHIQTARAQHPGAPVLVHPECPKPVRDAADAVLSTGGMCRHVQGRGESTFIIGTETGILHRLQLENPAKTFYPLLEQAVCPNMKKITLEKILWSLREMHTVITVPDPIAGKARHAIEAMLAIN
;
A
#
# COMPACT_ATOMS: atom_id res chain seq x y z
N MET A 1 -5.74 -11.27 -0.34
CA MET A 1 -4.94 -10.50 -1.32
C MET A 1 -4.24 -9.34 -0.62
N THR A 2 -3.29 -8.70 -1.28
CA THR A 2 -2.58 -7.50 -0.82
C THR A 2 -2.61 -6.44 -1.93
N SER A 3 -2.19 -5.20 -1.63
CA SER A 3 -2.04 -4.16 -2.67
C SER A 3 -1.04 -4.54 -3.77
N ALA A 4 -0.18 -5.54 -3.56
CA ALA A 4 0.78 -6.01 -4.55
C ALA A 4 0.19 -7.02 -5.57
N ASN A 5 -0.85 -7.78 -5.20
CA ASN A 5 -1.39 -8.86 -6.04
C ASN A 5 -2.92 -8.81 -6.22
N ALA A 6 -3.61 -7.77 -5.74
CA ALA A 6 -5.07 -7.66 -5.86
C ALA A 6 -5.57 -7.82 -7.31
N VAL A 7 -4.92 -7.17 -8.28
CA VAL A 7 -5.26 -7.26 -9.70
C VAL A 7 -5.10 -8.68 -10.23
N GLN A 8 -4.02 -9.34 -9.87
CA GLN A 8 -3.72 -10.70 -10.31
C GLN A 8 -4.69 -11.71 -9.70
N VAL A 9 -4.96 -11.62 -8.40
CA VAL A 9 -5.92 -12.47 -7.70
C VAL A 9 -7.32 -12.29 -8.30
N ALA A 10 -7.78 -11.05 -8.50
CA ALA A 10 -9.09 -10.79 -9.08
C ALA A 10 -9.21 -11.24 -10.54
N ARG A 11 -8.10 -11.20 -11.31
CA ARG A 11 -8.05 -11.70 -12.70
C ARG A 11 -8.22 -13.22 -12.79
N SER A 12 -7.83 -13.97 -11.76
CA SER A 12 -7.94 -15.44 -11.74
C SER A 12 -9.40 -15.95 -11.73
N TYR A 13 -10.35 -15.11 -11.35
CA TYR A 13 -11.78 -15.43 -11.38
C TYR A 13 -12.40 -15.16 -12.75
N ALA A 14 -13.46 -15.91 -13.07
CA ALA A 14 -14.18 -15.77 -14.33
C ALA A 14 -14.67 -14.31 -14.56
N PRO A 15 -14.71 -13.80 -15.81
CA PRO A 15 -15.08 -12.42 -16.10
C PRO A 15 -16.42 -11.95 -15.55
N ASP A 16 -17.40 -12.84 -15.52
CA ASP A 16 -18.77 -12.63 -15.08
C ASP A 16 -18.98 -12.95 -13.60
N GLN A 17 -17.98 -13.52 -12.92
CA GLN A 17 -18.09 -13.86 -11.50
C GLN A 17 -18.15 -12.60 -10.64
N PRO A 18 -19.22 -12.40 -9.83
CA PRO A 18 -19.30 -11.27 -8.92
C PRO A 18 -18.19 -11.32 -7.86
N ILE A 19 -17.52 -10.18 -7.63
CA ILE A 19 -16.47 -10.05 -6.61
C ILE A 19 -16.93 -9.05 -5.55
N ILE A 20 -16.92 -9.51 -4.29
CA ILE A 20 -17.03 -8.64 -3.11
C ILE A 20 -15.61 -8.27 -2.67
N PHE A 21 -15.32 -6.97 -2.58
CA PHE A 21 -14.01 -6.46 -2.19
C PHE A 21 -14.06 -5.72 -0.86
N VAL A 22 -13.25 -6.19 0.10
CA VAL A 22 -13.18 -5.68 1.47
C VAL A 22 -11.72 -5.50 1.91
N PRO A 23 -11.44 -4.63 2.89
CA PRO A 23 -12.32 -3.57 3.40
C PRO A 23 -12.17 -2.24 2.64
N ASP A 24 -11.13 -2.10 1.81
CA ASP A 24 -10.72 -0.81 1.23
C ASP A 24 -11.33 -0.57 -0.16
N ARG A 25 -12.21 0.43 -0.26
CA ARG A 25 -12.89 0.83 -1.49
C ARG A 25 -11.96 1.41 -2.55
N HIS A 26 -10.84 2.01 -2.16
CA HIS A 26 -9.91 2.62 -3.10
C HIS A 26 -9.07 1.54 -3.76
N LEU A 27 -8.48 0.60 -3.01
CA LEU A 27 -7.81 -0.55 -3.59
C LEU A 27 -8.78 -1.39 -4.43
N GLY A 28 -10.01 -1.59 -3.95
CA GLY A 28 -11.05 -2.29 -4.69
C GLY A 28 -11.40 -1.60 -6.03
N SER A 29 -11.61 -0.28 -6.02
CA SER A 29 -11.90 0.46 -7.26
C SER A 29 -10.70 0.49 -8.21
N TYR A 30 -9.48 0.62 -7.70
CA TYR A 30 -8.27 0.51 -8.51
C TYR A 30 -8.23 -0.84 -9.23
N THR A 31 -8.46 -1.92 -8.48
CA THR A 31 -8.42 -3.28 -9.01
C THR A 31 -9.50 -3.50 -10.08
N ALA A 32 -10.71 -3.01 -9.83
CA ALA A 32 -11.83 -3.03 -10.77
C ALA A 32 -11.51 -2.26 -12.07
N GLU A 33 -10.96 -1.05 -11.95
CA GLU A 33 -10.50 -0.21 -13.07
C GLU A 33 -9.43 -0.92 -13.91
N GLN A 34 -8.44 -1.56 -13.27
CA GLN A 34 -7.36 -2.29 -13.97
C GLN A 34 -7.85 -3.52 -14.75
N LEU A 35 -9.01 -4.08 -14.38
CA LEU A 35 -9.57 -5.26 -15.03
C LEU A 35 -10.75 -4.94 -15.96
N GLY A 36 -11.24 -3.69 -15.96
CA GLY A 36 -12.46 -3.33 -16.68
C GLY A 36 -13.70 -4.07 -16.16
N ARG A 37 -13.77 -4.30 -14.84
CA ARG A 37 -14.83 -5.10 -14.18
C ARG A 37 -15.53 -4.30 -13.10
N THR A 38 -16.76 -4.68 -12.73
CA THR A 38 -17.50 -4.08 -11.60
C THR A 38 -17.40 -4.98 -10.37
N PHE A 39 -17.05 -4.39 -9.22
CA PHE A 39 -17.01 -5.08 -7.93
C PHE A 39 -18.06 -4.51 -6.97
N ILE A 40 -18.49 -5.33 -5.99
CA ILE A 40 -19.24 -4.87 -4.83
C ILE A 40 -18.22 -4.42 -3.78
N LEU A 41 -18.12 -3.11 -3.55
CA LEU A 41 -17.11 -2.51 -2.68
C LEU A 41 -17.68 -2.21 -1.28
N TRP A 42 -16.99 -2.65 -0.24
CA TRP A 42 -17.27 -2.17 1.12
C TRP A 42 -16.77 -0.73 1.28
N PRO A 43 -17.55 0.18 1.90
CA PRO A 43 -17.21 1.61 1.96
C PRO A 43 -16.12 1.94 3.00
N GLY A 44 -15.22 1.01 3.32
CA GLY A 44 -14.05 1.25 4.16
C GLY A 44 -12.88 1.84 3.38
N PHE A 45 -11.90 2.40 4.09
CA PHE A 45 -10.71 3.01 3.50
C PHE A 45 -9.60 3.15 4.55
N CYS A 46 -8.35 3.23 4.09
CA CYS A 46 -7.24 3.61 4.95
C CYS A 46 -7.25 5.13 5.26
N PRO A 47 -7.35 5.55 6.54
CA PRO A 47 -7.37 6.98 6.89
C PRO A 47 -6.04 7.68 6.61
N THR A 48 -4.91 6.96 6.57
CA THR A 48 -3.60 7.55 6.24
C THR A 48 -3.54 7.94 4.76
N HIS A 49 -3.97 7.06 3.85
CA HIS A 49 -3.97 7.34 2.41
C HIS A 49 -5.11 8.25 1.96
N ALA A 50 -6.28 8.18 2.62
CA ALA A 50 -7.42 9.03 2.31
C ALA A 50 -7.17 10.53 2.55
N ARG A 51 -6.13 10.88 3.32
CA ARG A 51 -5.70 12.28 3.55
C ARG A 51 -4.90 12.87 2.39
N LEU A 52 -4.39 12.04 1.49
CA LEU A 52 -3.66 12.51 0.32
C LEU A 52 -4.65 13.12 -0.68
N THR A 53 -4.29 14.25 -1.27
CA THR A 53 -5.15 15.00 -2.19
C THR A 53 -4.39 15.31 -3.48
N GLN A 54 -5.14 15.57 -4.55
CA GLN A 54 -4.56 16.00 -5.83
C GLN A 54 -3.78 17.33 -5.67
N THR A 55 -4.22 18.21 -4.78
CA THR A 55 -3.51 19.46 -4.46
C THR A 55 -2.13 19.19 -3.87
N HIS A 56 -1.96 18.17 -3.01
CA HIS A 56 -0.62 17.80 -2.52
C HIS A 56 0.32 17.42 -3.67
N ILE A 57 -0.19 16.72 -4.70
CA ILE A 57 0.62 16.37 -5.89
C ILE A 57 1.03 17.64 -6.65
N GLN A 58 0.10 18.56 -6.85
CA GLN A 58 0.37 19.83 -7.53
C GLN A 58 1.44 20.64 -6.79
N THR A 59 1.32 20.76 -5.47
CA THR A 59 2.31 21.43 -4.62
C THR A 59 3.68 20.75 -4.70
N ALA A 60 3.73 19.43 -4.58
CA ALA A 60 4.98 18.69 -4.63
C ALA A 60 5.68 18.81 -6.00
N ARG A 61 4.92 18.81 -7.10
CA ARG A 61 5.47 19.03 -8.45
C ARG A 61 6.01 20.46 -8.65
N ALA A 62 5.38 21.45 -8.01
CA ALA A 62 5.89 22.83 -8.03
C ALA A 62 7.18 22.96 -7.21
N GLN A 63 7.30 22.24 -6.09
CA GLN A 63 8.48 22.24 -5.21
C GLN A 63 9.64 21.41 -5.77
N HIS A 64 9.34 20.30 -6.47
CA HIS A 64 10.32 19.38 -7.03
C HIS A 64 10.01 19.11 -8.52
N PRO A 65 10.27 20.09 -9.42
CA PRO A 65 10.03 19.91 -10.85
C PRO A 65 10.79 18.70 -11.40
N GLY A 66 10.09 17.86 -12.17
CA GLY A 66 10.68 16.66 -12.79
C GLY A 66 10.82 15.43 -11.87
N ALA A 67 10.53 15.53 -10.57
CA ALA A 67 10.53 14.37 -9.68
C ALA A 67 9.27 13.51 -9.90
N PRO A 68 9.41 12.19 -10.17
CA PRO A 68 8.25 11.30 -10.30
C PRO A 68 7.50 11.15 -8.98
N VAL A 69 6.16 11.15 -9.05
CA VAL A 69 5.22 10.98 -7.95
C VAL A 69 4.69 9.55 -7.95
N LEU A 70 5.06 8.76 -6.94
CA LEU A 70 4.61 7.38 -6.76
C LEU A 70 3.58 7.32 -5.62
N VAL A 71 2.40 6.75 -5.85
CA VAL A 71 1.32 6.69 -4.83
C VAL A 71 0.82 5.27 -4.58
N HIS A 72 0.25 5.04 -3.40
CA HIS A 72 -0.33 3.74 -3.05
C HIS A 72 -1.73 3.57 -3.69
N PRO A 73 -2.15 2.36 -4.11
CA PRO A 73 -3.49 2.13 -4.67
C PRO A 73 -4.66 2.39 -3.72
N GLU A 74 -4.41 2.45 -2.40
CA GLU A 74 -5.39 2.88 -1.38
C GLU A 74 -5.64 4.40 -1.41
N CYS A 75 -4.89 5.18 -2.20
CA CYS A 75 -5.15 6.60 -2.36
C CYS A 75 -6.47 6.83 -3.12
N PRO A 76 -7.19 7.93 -2.83
CA PRO A 76 -8.36 8.34 -3.60
C PRO A 76 -8.08 8.44 -5.10
N LYS A 77 -9.10 8.16 -5.93
CA LYS A 77 -8.95 8.17 -7.39
C LYS A 77 -8.30 9.45 -7.95
N PRO A 78 -8.67 10.67 -7.54
CA PRO A 78 -8.02 11.89 -8.04
C PRO A 78 -6.51 11.98 -7.75
N VAL A 79 -6.04 11.32 -6.69
CA VAL A 79 -4.60 11.22 -6.36
C VAL A 79 -3.92 10.21 -7.28
N ARG A 80 -4.54 9.05 -7.51
CA ARG A 80 -4.02 8.02 -8.40
C ARG A 80 -3.91 8.50 -9.84
N ASP A 81 -4.94 9.18 -10.32
CA ASP A 81 -5.02 9.69 -11.69
C ASP A 81 -3.98 10.80 -11.97
N ALA A 82 -3.50 11.49 -10.94
CA ALA A 82 -2.49 12.55 -11.06
C ALA A 82 -1.04 12.09 -10.78
N ALA A 83 -0.86 10.84 -10.36
CA ALA A 83 0.45 10.26 -10.04
C ALA A 83 1.12 9.65 -11.27
N ASP A 84 2.45 9.55 -11.25
CA ASP A 84 3.24 8.94 -12.33
C ASP A 84 3.23 7.40 -12.25
N ALA A 85 3.05 6.85 -11.05
CA ALA A 85 2.80 5.41 -10.87
C ALA A 85 1.96 5.13 -9.61
N VAL A 86 1.16 4.07 -9.70
CA VAL A 86 0.37 3.53 -8.58
C VAL A 86 0.91 2.16 -8.20
N LEU A 87 1.50 2.03 -7.00
CA LEU A 87 2.29 0.87 -6.60
C LEU A 87 2.08 0.50 -5.13
N SER A 88 2.20 -0.78 -4.78
CA SER A 88 2.37 -1.19 -3.38
C SER A 88 3.71 -0.68 -2.84
N THR A 89 3.91 -0.66 -1.52
CA THR A 89 5.19 -0.24 -0.92
C THR A 89 6.37 -1.08 -1.42
N GLY A 90 6.23 -2.40 -1.53
CA GLY A 90 7.23 -3.27 -2.15
C GLY A 90 7.40 -3.01 -3.65
N GLY A 91 6.32 -2.63 -4.35
CA GLY A 91 6.37 -2.19 -5.74
C GLY A 91 7.16 -0.89 -5.91
N MET A 92 7.00 0.08 -5.00
CA MET A 92 7.77 1.32 -4.99
C MET A 92 9.26 1.05 -4.83
N CYS A 93 9.66 0.23 -3.86
CA CYS A 93 11.06 -0.17 -3.66
C CYS A 93 11.68 -0.76 -4.94
N ARG A 94 10.97 -1.68 -5.61
CA ARG A 94 11.44 -2.26 -6.88
C ARG A 94 11.44 -1.25 -8.04
N HIS A 95 10.46 -0.35 -8.08
CA HIS A 95 10.31 0.61 -9.17
C HIS A 95 11.42 1.66 -9.18
N VAL A 96 11.90 2.07 -8.01
CA VAL A 96 12.99 3.05 -7.91
C VAL A 96 14.35 2.40 -8.15
N GLN A 97 14.50 1.09 -7.96
CA GLN A 97 15.73 0.38 -8.28
C GLN A 97 16.01 0.43 -9.79
N GLY A 98 17.25 0.74 -10.18
CA GLY A 98 17.65 0.80 -11.60
C GLY A 98 17.15 2.03 -12.38
N ARG A 99 16.35 2.90 -11.76
CA ARG A 99 15.91 4.16 -12.37
C ARG A 99 16.98 5.26 -12.32
N GLY A 100 17.04 6.11 -13.34
CA GLY A 100 18.04 7.17 -13.46
C GLY A 100 17.69 8.46 -12.71
N GLU A 101 16.43 8.61 -12.32
CA GLU A 101 15.94 9.75 -11.55
C GLU A 101 16.57 9.76 -10.15
N SER A 102 17.07 10.93 -9.74
CA SER A 102 17.72 11.15 -8.44
C SER A 102 16.73 11.49 -7.33
N THR A 103 15.54 11.96 -7.68
CA THR A 103 14.54 12.46 -6.72
C THR A 103 13.17 11.85 -7.00
N PHE A 104 12.48 11.40 -5.95
CA PHE A 104 11.12 10.86 -6.02
C PHE A 104 10.23 11.48 -4.94
N ILE A 105 8.94 11.63 -5.26
CA ILE A 105 7.89 12.03 -4.31
C ILE A 105 7.04 10.79 -4.00
N ILE A 106 6.84 10.49 -2.72
CA ILE A 106 6.23 9.24 -2.26
C ILE A 106 4.91 9.53 -1.52
N GLY A 107 3.79 9.14 -2.14
CA GLY A 107 2.44 9.23 -1.60
C GLY A 107 1.98 7.94 -0.91
N THR A 108 2.50 7.70 0.29
CA THR A 108 2.07 6.63 1.20
C THR A 108 2.46 6.99 2.64
N GLU A 109 2.42 6.04 3.56
CA GLU A 109 2.91 6.23 4.94
C GLU A 109 4.42 6.56 4.96
N THR A 110 4.81 7.58 5.72
CA THR A 110 6.18 8.16 5.67
C THR A 110 7.29 7.21 6.13
N GLY A 111 6.97 6.14 6.87
CA GLY A 111 7.94 5.15 7.30
C GLY A 111 8.63 4.41 6.15
N ILE A 112 8.01 4.34 4.96
CA ILE A 112 8.65 3.71 3.80
C ILE A 112 9.88 4.48 3.32
N LEU A 113 9.94 5.80 3.56
CA LEU A 113 11.03 6.66 3.10
C LEU A 113 12.37 6.20 3.66
N HIS A 114 12.39 5.76 4.93
CA HIS A 114 13.61 5.25 5.55
C HIS A 114 14.17 4.03 4.79
N ARG A 115 13.30 3.08 4.44
CA ARG A 115 13.69 1.90 3.67
C ARG A 115 14.15 2.26 2.27
N LEU A 116 13.41 3.15 1.57
CA LEU A 116 13.79 3.63 0.24
C LEU A 116 15.17 4.27 0.24
N GLN A 117 15.45 5.13 1.23
CA GLN A 117 16.75 5.78 1.41
C GLN A 117 17.86 4.78 1.71
N LEU A 118 17.60 3.79 2.57
CA LEU A 118 18.58 2.76 2.92
C LEU A 118 18.95 1.89 1.70
N GLU A 119 17.96 1.51 0.90
CA GLU A 119 18.15 0.71 -0.32
C GLU A 119 18.72 1.52 -1.49
N ASN A 120 18.59 2.85 -1.47
CA ASN A 120 19.00 3.74 -2.57
C ASN A 120 19.67 5.02 -2.03
N PRO A 121 20.88 4.94 -1.43
CA PRO A 121 21.49 6.05 -0.70
C PRO A 121 21.84 7.27 -1.56
N ALA A 122 22.02 7.10 -2.87
CA ALA A 122 22.30 8.18 -3.81
C ALA A 122 21.05 8.95 -4.28
N LYS A 123 19.85 8.50 -3.87
CA LYS A 123 18.57 9.10 -4.25
C LYS A 123 17.95 9.85 -3.09
N THR A 124 17.08 10.79 -3.41
CA THR A 124 16.34 11.60 -2.45
C THR A 124 14.85 11.28 -2.54
N PHE A 125 14.22 11.04 -1.38
CA PHE A 125 12.80 10.71 -1.30
C PHE A 125 12.06 11.75 -0.45
N TYR A 126 11.09 12.43 -1.04
CA TYR A 126 10.23 13.39 -0.35
C TYR A 126 8.85 12.77 -0.07
N PRO A 127 8.28 12.95 1.14
CA PRO A 127 6.88 12.57 1.37
C PRO A 127 5.96 13.48 0.56
N LEU A 128 4.88 12.92 0.01
CA LEU A 128 3.80 13.74 -0.55
C LEU A 128 3.08 14.56 0.52
N LEU A 129 3.02 14.03 1.75
CA LEU A 129 2.47 14.69 2.92
C LEU A 129 3.22 14.19 4.16
N GLU A 130 3.93 15.08 4.86
CA GLU A 130 4.72 14.71 6.05
C GLU A 130 3.86 14.09 7.17
N GLN A 131 2.61 14.51 7.28
CA GLN A 131 1.69 14.06 8.30
C GLN A 131 1.02 12.72 7.95
N ALA A 132 1.38 12.09 6.82
CA ALA A 132 0.90 10.75 6.44
C ALA A 132 1.57 9.66 7.31
N VAL A 133 1.27 9.70 8.60
CA VAL A 133 1.77 8.76 9.62
C VAL A 133 0.63 7.86 10.07
N CYS A 134 0.86 6.55 10.12
CA CYS A 134 -0.12 5.61 10.67
C CYS A 134 0.09 5.50 12.20
N PRO A 135 -0.83 6.05 13.03
CA PRO A 135 -0.64 6.06 14.48
C PRO A 135 -0.58 4.63 15.06
N ASN A 136 -1.29 3.68 14.45
CA ASN A 136 -1.25 2.28 14.89
C ASN A 136 0.09 1.61 14.60
N MET A 137 0.73 1.91 13.46
CA MET A 137 2.08 1.38 13.17
C MET A 137 3.11 1.95 14.16
N LYS A 138 2.98 3.20 14.59
CA LYS A 138 3.90 3.84 15.55
C LYS A 138 3.64 3.44 17.01
N LYS A 139 2.71 2.52 17.29
CA LYS A 139 2.56 1.93 18.63
C LYS A 139 3.71 1.00 18.99
N ILE A 140 4.46 0.50 18.00
CA ILE A 140 5.63 -0.36 18.19
C ILE A 140 6.85 0.53 18.47
N THR A 141 7.53 0.31 19.59
CA THR A 141 8.72 1.06 20.02
C THR A 141 9.86 0.09 20.35
N LEU A 142 11.10 0.59 20.44
CA LEU A 142 12.27 -0.25 20.74
C LEU A 142 12.15 -0.91 22.13
N GLU A 143 11.59 -0.21 23.11
CA GLU A 143 11.34 -0.72 24.46
C GLU A 143 10.33 -1.86 24.44
N LYS A 144 9.24 -1.71 23.68
CA LYS A 144 8.24 -2.78 23.54
C LYS A 144 8.80 -3.99 22.80
N ILE A 145 9.65 -3.78 21.80
CA ILE A 145 10.36 -4.87 21.12
C ILE A 145 11.27 -5.61 22.12
N LEU A 146 12.03 -4.87 22.93
CA LEU A 146 12.90 -5.44 23.96
C LEU A 146 12.10 -6.27 24.98
N TRP A 147 11.01 -5.74 25.51
CA TRP A 147 10.13 -6.46 26.45
C TRP A 147 9.49 -7.68 25.80
N SER A 148 9.00 -7.53 24.57
CA SER A 148 8.42 -8.63 23.80
C SER A 148 9.39 -9.81 23.65
N LEU A 149 10.66 -9.52 23.33
CA LEU A 149 11.69 -10.54 23.18
C LEU A 149 12.16 -11.15 24.52
N ARG A 150 12.22 -10.34 25.59
CA ARG A 150 12.63 -10.82 26.92
C ARG A 150 11.57 -11.68 27.58
N GLU A 151 10.32 -11.27 27.44
CA GLU A 151 9.18 -11.87 28.16
C GLU A 151 8.40 -12.85 27.28
N MET A 152 8.77 -12.97 26.00
CA MET A 152 8.07 -13.81 25.02
C MET A 152 6.58 -13.49 24.90
N HIS A 153 6.23 -12.21 25.03
CA HIS A 153 4.86 -11.69 24.92
C HIS A 153 4.75 -10.67 23.77
N THR A 154 3.57 -10.33 23.24
CA THR A 154 2.27 -10.98 23.45
C THR A 154 2.13 -12.14 22.47
N VAL A 155 1.81 -13.33 22.98
CA VAL A 155 1.51 -14.49 22.13
C VAL A 155 0.19 -14.23 21.40
N ILE A 156 0.24 -14.19 20.07
CA ILE A 156 -0.96 -14.09 19.24
C ILE A 156 -1.55 -15.49 19.06
N THR A 157 -2.79 -15.67 19.50
CA THR A 157 -3.55 -16.91 19.30
C THR A 157 -4.78 -16.64 18.44
N VAL A 158 -5.15 -17.62 17.62
CA VAL A 158 -6.36 -17.58 16.79
C VAL A 158 -7.06 -18.92 16.96
N PRO A 159 -8.37 -18.97 17.26
CA PRO A 159 -9.09 -20.23 17.41
C PRO A 159 -8.99 -21.11 16.16
N ASP A 160 -8.76 -22.41 16.32
CA ASP A 160 -8.55 -23.36 15.21
C ASP A 160 -9.62 -23.30 14.10
N PRO A 161 -10.93 -23.20 14.41
CA PRO A 161 -11.95 -23.09 13.37
C PRO A 161 -11.82 -21.83 12.50
N ILE A 162 -11.32 -20.74 13.07
CA ILE A 162 -11.06 -19.48 12.36
C ILE A 162 -9.74 -19.59 11.58
N ALA A 163 -8.69 -20.09 12.24
CA ALA A 163 -7.37 -20.24 11.64
C ALA A 163 -7.39 -21.15 10.41
N GLY A 164 -8.10 -22.29 10.46
CA GLY A 164 -8.21 -23.22 9.35
C GLY A 164 -8.87 -22.59 8.11
N LYS A 165 -10.00 -21.89 8.30
CA LYS A 165 -10.70 -21.19 7.20
C LYS A 165 -9.87 -20.04 6.62
N ALA A 166 -9.24 -19.24 7.48
CA ALA A 166 -8.39 -18.14 7.03
C ALA A 166 -7.15 -18.63 6.27
N ARG A 167 -6.52 -19.71 6.75
CA ARG A 167 -5.37 -20.35 6.10
C ARG A 167 -5.71 -20.79 4.69
N HIS A 168 -6.84 -21.45 4.48
CA HIS A 168 -7.28 -21.88 3.15
C HIS A 168 -7.35 -20.70 2.16
N ALA A 169 -7.92 -19.56 2.58
CA ALA A 169 -7.99 -18.37 1.73
C ALA A 169 -6.60 -17.76 1.44
N ILE A 170 -5.68 -17.80 2.40
CA ILE A 170 -4.30 -17.31 2.23
C ILE A 170 -3.52 -18.23 1.29
N GLU A 171 -3.61 -19.55 1.46
CA GLU A 171 -2.95 -20.54 0.60
C GLU A 171 -3.47 -20.44 -0.85
N ALA A 172 -4.78 -20.31 -1.04
CA ALA A 172 -5.36 -20.07 -2.36
C ALA A 172 -4.83 -18.77 -3.01
N MET A 173 -4.69 -17.69 -2.23
CA MET A 173 -4.09 -16.44 -2.72
C MET A 173 -2.62 -16.64 -3.12
N LEU A 174 -1.83 -17.41 -2.36
CA LEU A 174 -0.42 -17.65 -2.62
C LEU A 174 -0.18 -18.59 -3.81
N ALA A 175 -1.12 -19.50 -4.08
CA ALA A 175 -1.04 -20.42 -5.22
C ALA A 175 -1.28 -19.74 -6.58
N ILE A 176 -1.77 -18.49 -6.58
CA ILE A 176 -1.95 -17.68 -7.79
C ILE A 176 -0.60 -17.03 -8.15
N ASN A 177 0.10 -17.63 -9.12
CA ASN A 177 1.39 -17.17 -9.66
C ASN A 177 1.26 -16.19 -10.82
#